data_AF-A0A4Q4TLL2-F1
#
_entry.id   AF-A0A4Q4TLL2-F1
#
_cell.length_a   1.000
_cell.length_b   1.000
_cell.length_c   1.000
_cell.angle_alpha   90.00
_cell.angle_beta   90.00
_cell.angle_gamma   90.00
#
_symmetry.space_group_name_H-M   'P 1'
#
loop_
_entity.id
_entity.type
_entity.pdbx_description
1 polymer ?
#
loop_
_entity_poly.entity_id
_entity_poly.type
_entity_poly.pdbx_seq_one_letter_code
_entity_poly.pdbx_strand_id
1 'polypeptide(L)'
;MSDISGTVKPLIEQKDRCCPSLRHKEDFFRTLADSLCTLHLAGLSVDWDEYHQDFASSSKVLSLSWYSWQLANYWMQYKYSWYLTKGDAPVEARSAARPVQVKAIRLSGSVHDVVQQTLPDMHNPALLTIAQNHRVNGLTMAFSTPFANKAFALVKYLMENRAP
;
A
#
# COMPACT_ATOMS: atom_id res chain seq x y z
N MET A 1 -1.09 -52.51 33.39
CA MET A 1 -1.80 -51.85 32.29
C MET A 1 -0.76 -51.58 31.21
N SER A 2 -0.80 -52.34 30.11
CA SER A 2 0.18 -52.30 29.02
C SER A 2 0.11 -50.96 28.28
N ASP A 3 1.28 -50.37 27.98
CA ASP A 3 1.39 -49.09 27.27
C ASP A 3 1.05 -49.29 25.78
N ILE A 4 -0.20 -48.95 25.42
CA ILE A 4 -0.68 -49.03 24.03
C ILE A 4 0.10 -48.08 23.10
N SER A 5 0.72 -47.02 23.63
CA SER A 5 1.47 -46.05 22.82
C SER A 5 2.66 -46.71 22.13
N GLY A 6 3.38 -47.59 22.83
CA GLY A 6 4.52 -48.31 22.26
C GLY A 6 4.13 -49.28 21.14
N THR A 7 2.90 -49.78 21.16
CA THR A 7 2.39 -50.71 20.15
C THR A 7 1.79 -49.99 18.95
N VAL A 8 1.17 -48.83 19.17
CA VAL A 8 0.43 -48.09 18.14
C VAL A 8 1.32 -47.11 17.37
N LYS A 9 2.34 -46.51 18.00
CA LYS A 9 3.30 -45.62 17.31
C LYS A 9 3.92 -46.19 16.04
N PRO A 10 4.38 -47.47 15.97
CA PRO A 10 4.94 -48.02 14.75
C PRO A 10 3.89 -48.34 13.67
N LEU A 11 2.60 -48.35 14.00
CA LEU A 11 1.50 -48.58 13.05
C LEU A 11 1.01 -47.28 12.38
N ILE A 12 1.48 -46.13 12.86
CA ILE A 12 1.03 -44.80 12.46
C ILE A 12 2.12 -44.14 11.59
N GLU A 13 1.72 -43.37 10.57
CA GLU A 13 2.67 -42.68 9.70
C GLU A 13 3.51 -41.66 10.48
N GLN A 14 4.76 -41.43 10.05
CA GLN A 14 5.71 -40.55 10.74
C GLN A 14 5.21 -39.09 10.90
N LYS A 15 4.19 -38.70 10.14
CA LYS A 15 3.57 -37.37 10.16
C LYS A 15 2.52 -37.20 11.26
N ASP A 16 1.97 -38.30 11.76
CA ASP A 16 0.89 -38.28 12.73
C ASP A 16 1.45 -38.21 14.16
N ARG A 17 0.79 -37.42 15.00
CA ARG A 17 1.21 -37.18 16.39
C ARG A 17 0.35 -37.98 17.36
N CYS A 18 0.96 -38.79 18.21
CA CYS A 18 0.30 -39.50 19.30
C CYS A 18 0.64 -38.83 20.64
N CYS A 19 -0.39 -38.35 21.35
CA CYS A 19 -0.26 -37.68 22.64
C CYS A 19 -0.86 -38.55 23.76
N PRO A 20 -0.16 -38.73 24.90
CA PRO A 20 -0.70 -39.50 26.01
C PRO A 20 -1.73 -38.69 26.80
N SER A 21 -2.83 -39.32 27.23
CA SER A 21 -3.78 -38.70 28.16
C SER A 21 -3.43 -38.97 29.64
N LEU A 22 -2.78 -40.10 29.92
CA LEU A 22 -2.35 -40.49 31.26
C LEU A 22 -1.04 -41.27 31.17
N ARG A 23 -0.13 -41.05 32.13
CA ARG A 23 1.13 -41.77 32.27
C ARG A 23 1.32 -42.30 33.68
N HIS A 24 1.85 -43.52 33.77
CA HIS A 24 2.12 -44.14 35.05
C HIS A 24 3.29 -43.43 35.75
N LYS A 25 3.12 -43.12 37.05
CA LYS A 25 4.06 -42.34 37.89
C LYS A 25 4.24 -40.88 37.47
N GLU A 26 3.33 -40.33 36.67
CA GLU A 26 3.32 -38.90 36.32
C GLU A 26 2.05 -38.25 36.85
N ASP A 27 2.10 -36.95 37.13
CA ASP A 27 0.91 -36.18 37.49
C ASP A 27 -0.05 -36.14 36.29
N PHE A 28 -1.32 -36.40 36.58
CA PHE A 28 -2.39 -36.43 35.58
C PHE A 28 -2.55 -35.07 34.91
N PHE A 29 -2.61 -33.99 35.70
CA PHE A 29 -2.80 -32.64 35.16
C PHE A 29 -1.65 -32.22 34.26
N ARG A 30 -0.42 -32.53 34.65
CA ARG A 30 0.78 -32.29 33.84
C ARG A 30 0.71 -33.03 32.51
N THR A 31 0.44 -34.34 32.55
CA THR A 31 0.38 -35.19 31.34
C THR A 31 -0.69 -34.69 30.38
N LEU A 32 -1.88 -34.36 30.91
CA LEU A 32 -3.00 -33.87 30.13
C LEU A 32 -2.71 -32.50 29.53
N ALA A 33 -2.22 -31.54 30.31
CA ALA A 33 -1.90 -30.19 29.84
C ALA A 33 -0.82 -30.19 28.75
N ASP A 34 0.23 -31.00 28.91
CA ASP A 34 1.26 -31.17 27.88
C ASP A 34 0.66 -31.74 26.59
N SER A 35 -0.23 -32.74 26.71
CA SER A 35 -0.91 -33.34 25.55
C SER A 35 -1.79 -32.32 24.80
N LEU A 36 -2.59 -31.51 25.52
CA LEU A 36 -3.43 -30.48 24.92
C LEU A 36 -2.60 -29.37 24.28
N CYS A 37 -1.48 -28.98 24.91
CA CYS A 37 -0.53 -28.04 24.34
C CYS A 37 0.04 -28.54 23.00
N THR A 38 0.46 -29.81 22.94
CA THR A 38 0.96 -30.40 21.69
C THR A 38 -0.09 -30.46 20.58
N LEU A 39 -1.36 -30.73 20.91
CA LEU A 39 -2.47 -30.72 19.96
C LEU A 39 -2.80 -29.31 19.47
N HIS A 40 -2.82 -28.33 20.37
CA HIS A 40 -3.03 -26.93 20.02
C HIS A 40 -1.93 -26.39 19.11
N LEU A 41 -0.66 -26.68 19.41
CA LEU A 41 0.48 -26.34 18.55
C LEU A 41 0.49 -27.11 17.21
N ALA A 42 -0.21 -28.24 17.12
CA ALA A 42 -0.45 -28.95 15.86
C ALA A 42 -1.58 -28.31 15.03
N GLY A 43 -2.28 -27.31 15.56
CA GLY A 43 -3.37 -26.61 14.88
C GLY A 43 -4.75 -27.20 15.15
N LEU A 44 -4.90 -28.13 16.10
CA LEU A 44 -6.23 -28.59 16.51
C LEU A 44 -6.91 -27.53 17.37
N SER A 45 -8.21 -27.33 17.10
CA SER A 45 -9.06 -26.49 17.93
C SER A 45 -9.36 -27.21 19.24
N VAL A 46 -8.75 -26.74 20.32
CA VAL A 46 -9.04 -27.19 21.68
C VAL A 46 -10.00 -26.18 22.29
N ASP A 47 -11.10 -26.68 22.87
CA ASP A 47 -12.04 -25.87 23.63
C ASP A 47 -11.45 -25.61 25.03
N TRP A 48 -10.79 -24.47 25.18
CA TRP A 48 -10.21 -24.06 26.46
C TRP A 48 -11.25 -23.56 27.45
N ASP A 49 -12.45 -23.17 27.00
CA ASP A 49 -13.51 -22.68 27.88
C ASP A 49 -14.10 -23.87 28.67
N GLU A 50 -14.39 -24.98 27.99
CA GLU A 50 -14.84 -26.22 28.63
C GLU A 50 -13.77 -26.78 29.58
N TYR A 51 -12.49 -26.77 29.17
CA TYR A 51 -11.39 -27.26 30.00
C TYR A 51 -11.26 -26.51 31.34
N HIS A 52 -11.55 -25.21 31.35
CA HIS A 52 -11.45 -24.37 32.55
C HIS A 52 -12.79 -24.18 33.28
N GLN A 53 -13.88 -24.81 32.85
CA GLN A 53 -15.23 -24.62 33.41
C GLN A 53 -15.28 -24.87 34.92
N ASP A 54 -14.65 -25.95 35.38
CA ASP A 54 -14.61 -26.32 36.81
C ASP A 54 -13.74 -25.38 37.66
N PHE A 55 -12.94 -24.51 37.02
CA PHE A 55 -11.97 -23.63 37.66
C PHE A 55 -12.28 -22.14 37.45
N ALA A 56 -13.55 -21.78 37.18
CA ALA A 56 -13.97 -20.42 36.89
C ALA A 56 -13.50 -19.37 37.92
N SER A 57 -13.48 -19.73 39.21
CA SER A 57 -13.03 -18.86 40.31
C SER A 57 -11.50 -18.65 40.38
N SER A 58 -10.73 -19.46 39.65
CA SER A 58 -9.25 -19.43 39.64
C SER A 58 -8.66 -18.73 38.42
N SER A 59 -9.51 -18.18 37.54
CA SER A 59 -9.07 -17.48 36.33
C SER A 59 -8.67 -16.03 36.65
N LYS A 60 -7.37 -15.71 36.52
CA LYS A 60 -6.85 -14.35 36.63
C LYS A 60 -6.21 -13.93 35.31
N VAL A 61 -6.59 -12.75 34.82
CA VAL A 61 -5.95 -12.15 33.65
C VAL A 61 -4.52 -11.72 34.03
N LEU A 62 -3.53 -12.29 33.36
CA LEU A 62 -2.13 -11.94 33.53
C LEU A 62 -1.74 -10.87 32.49
N SER A 63 -1.05 -9.82 32.94
CA SER A 63 -0.40 -8.88 32.04
C SER A 63 0.86 -9.52 31.47
N LEU A 64 0.77 -9.99 30.23
CA LEU A 64 1.93 -10.49 29.48
C LEU A 64 2.66 -9.31 28.82
N SER A 65 3.95 -9.48 28.56
CA SER A 65 4.71 -8.51 27.76
C SER A 65 4.10 -8.41 26.37
N TRP A 66 4.25 -7.25 25.73
CA TRP A 66 3.76 -7.06 24.37
C TRP A 66 4.39 -8.05 23.39
N TYR A 67 3.60 -8.41 22.38
CA TYR A 67 4.05 -9.27 21.29
C TYR A 67 5.29 -8.67 20.61
N SER A 68 6.33 -9.48 20.49
CA SER A 68 7.59 -9.07 19.85
C SER A 68 7.47 -9.20 18.34
N TRP A 69 7.10 -8.10 17.68
CA TRP A 69 7.04 -8.04 16.22
C TRP A 69 8.44 -8.18 15.62
N GLN A 70 8.55 -8.95 14.53
CA GLN A 70 9.76 -8.99 13.70
C GLN A 70 9.86 -7.67 12.91
N LEU A 71 10.69 -6.75 13.38
CA LEU A 71 10.92 -5.45 12.75
C LEU A 71 11.89 -5.56 11.58
N ALA A 72 11.39 -5.96 10.41
CA ALA A 72 12.12 -5.83 9.15
C ALA A 72 11.76 -4.50 8.45
N ASN A 73 12.74 -3.89 7.77
CA ASN A 73 12.53 -2.62 7.08
C ASN A 73 11.85 -2.86 5.72
N TYR A 74 10.55 -2.61 5.67
CA TYR A 74 9.74 -2.68 4.45
C TYR A 74 9.47 -1.31 3.82
N TRP A 75 10.15 -0.25 4.28
CA TRP A 75 9.93 1.12 3.80
C TRP A 75 10.94 1.51 2.71
N MET A 76 10.47 2.21 1.68
CA MET A 76 11.34 2.86 0.70
C MET A 76 11.99 4.10 1.31
N GLN A 77 13.32 4.18 1.25
CA GLN A 77 14.10 5.31 1.77
C GLN A 77 13.90 6.55 0.88
N TYR A 78 13.43 7.65 1.46
CA TYR A 78 13.24 8.91 0.74
C TYR A 78 14.56 9.67 0.59
N LYS A 79 15.30 9.43 -0.51
CA LYS A 79 16.59 10.08 -0.78
C LYS A 79 16.49 11.25 -1.77
N TYR A 80 15.68 11.10 -2.81
CA TYR A 80 15.55 12.10 -3.89
C TYR A 80 14.07 12.48 -4.11
N SER A 81 13.82 13.39 -5.05
CA SER A 81 12.46 13.86 -5.35
C SER A 81 11.60 12.73 -5.93
N TRP A 82 10.74 12.13 -5.12
CA TRP A 82 9.80 11.12 -5.59
C TRP A 82 8.82 11.67 -6.65
N TYR A 83 8.49 12.96 -6.56
CA TYR A 83 7.58 13.61 -7.50
C TYR A 83 8.16 13.76 -8.89
N LEU A 84 9.48 13.96 -9.01
CA LEU A 84 10.14 14.30 -10.27
C LEU A 84 10.94 13.13 -10.85
N THR A 85 11.71 12.44 -10.00
CA THR A 85 12.64 11.37 -10.42
C THR A 85 12.27 10.02 -9.83
N LYS A 86 11.11 9.88 -9.16
CA LYS A 86 10.70 8.62 -8.51
C LYS A 86 11.80 8.05 -7.60
N GLY A 87 12.57 8.92 -6.95
CA GLY A 87 13.66 8.50 -6.07
C GLY A 87 14.94 8.14 -6.80
N ASP A 88 15.07 8.37 -8.10
CA ASP A 88 16.34 8.32 -8.82
C ASP A 88 17.16 9.60 -8.60
N ALA A 89 18.48 9.51 -8.75
CA ALA A 89 19.37 10.65 -8.66
C ALA A 89 19.05 11.68 -9.77
N PRO A 90 19.03 13.00 -9.48
CA PRO A 90 18.79 14.01 -10.49
C PRO A 90 19.86 13.96 -11.59
N VAL A 91 19.42 13.88 -12.84
CA VAL A 91 20.31 14.09 -14.00
C VAL A 91 20.40 15.60 -14.22
N GLU A 92 21.62 16.16 -14.21
CA GLU A 92 21.79 17.58 -14.52
C GLU A 92 21.28 17.89 -15.93
N ALA A 93 20.24 18.71 -16.02
CA ALA A 93 19.68 19.14 -17.29
C ALA A 93 20.66 20.10 -17.97
N ARG A 94 21.34 19.62 -19.02
CA ARG A 94 22.10 20.48 -19.93
C ARG A 94 21.11 21.41 -20.64
N SER A 95 21.01 22.65 -20.16
CA SER A 95 20.12 23.65 -20.75
C SER A 95 20.57 23.99 -22.16
N ALA A 96 19.94 23.35 -23.15
CA ALA A 96 19.91 23.84 -24.51
C ALA A 96 18.47 24.31 -24.76
N ALA A 97 18.21 25.59 -24.52
CA ALA A 97 16.99 26.25 -24.95
C ALA A 97 16.96 26.24 -26.49
N ARG A 98 16.44 25.15 -27.08
CA ARG A 98 16.07 25.13 -28.49
C ARG A 98 14.62 25.63 -28.58
N PRO A 99 14.33 26.61 -29.44
CA PRO A 99 12.95 27.00 -29.69
C PRO A 99 12.22 25.77 -30.25
N VAL A 100 11.20 25.31 -29.53
CA VAL A 100 10.30 24.26 -30.01
C VAL A 100 9.48 24.87 -31.13
N GLN A 101 9.77 24.50 -32.37
CA GLN A 101 8.87 24.77 -33.48
C GLN A 101 7.62 23.91 -33.28
N VAL A 102 6.54 24.52 -32.79
CA VAL A 102 5.25 23.86 -32.65
C VAL A 102 4.66 23.70 -34.05
N LYS A 103 4.99 22.59 -34.71
CA LYS A 103 4.26 22.15 -35.90
C LYS A 103 2.97 21.50 -35.40
N ALA A 104 1.82 22.02 -35.80
CA ALA A 104 0.53 21.41 -35.47
C ALA A 104 0.51 19.97 -36.01
N ILE A 105 0.64 18.99 -35.12
CA ILE A 105 0.50 17.58 -35.46
C ILE A 105 -1.00 17.30 -35.44
N ARG A 106 -1.51 16.68 -36.50
CA ARG A 106 -2.89 16.18 -36.56
C ARG A 106 -3.06 15.12 -35.46
N LEU A 107 -3.72 15.49 -34.37
CA LEU A 107 -3.96 14.59 -33.24
C LEU A 107 -5.21 13.74 -33.53
N SER A 108 -5.03 12.55 -34.13
CA SER A 108 -6.06 11.51 -34.33
C SER A 108 -7.15 11.76 -35.40
N GLY A 109 -7.70 10.65 -35.93
CA GLY A 109 -8.75 10.62 -36.96
C GLY A 109 -10.16 11.01 -36.51
N SER A 110 -10.38 11.22 -35.20
CA SER A 110 -11.65 11.74 -34.64
C SER A 110 -11.69 13.26 -34.52
N VAL A 111 -10.60 13.97 -34.87
CA VAL A 111 -10.59 15.43 -34.92
C VAL A 111 -11.15 15.88 -36.26
N HIS A 112 -12.33 16.47 -36.21
CA HIS A 112 -13.06 16.91 -37.39
C HIS A 112 -12.54 18.25 -37.93
N ASP A 113 -11.91 19.08 -37.08
CA ASP A 113 -11.37 20.39 -37.45
C ASP A 113 -10.28 20.85 -36.46
N VAL A 114 -9.20 21.45 -36.97
CA VAL A 114 -8.10 21.99 -36.17
C VAL A 114 -8.05 23.50 -36.38
N VAL A 115 -8.68 24.23 -35.48
CA VAL A 115 -8.62 25.69 -35.48
C VAL A 115 -7.34 26.13 -34.77
N GLN A 116 -6.32 26.48 -35.56
CA GLN A 116 -5.09 27.08 -35.04
C GLN A 116 -5.33 28.56 -34.79
N GLN A 117 -5.74 28.91 -33.58
CA GLN A 117 -5.75 30.29 -33.11
C GLN A 117 -4.52 30.59 -32.26
N THR A 118 -3.88 31.71 -32.56
CA THR A 118 -2.82 32.29 -31.72
C THR A 118 -3.47 32.79 -30.43
N LEU A 119 -3.52 31.92 -29.43
CA LEU A 119 -3.92 32.31 -28.08
C LEU A 119 -2.94 33.34 -27.52
N PRO A 120 -3.40 34.23 -26.61
CA PRO A 120 -2.52 35.22 -26.00
C PRO A 120 -1.32 34.52 -25.37
N ASP A 121 -0.13 35.03 -25.72
CA ASP A 121 1.15 34.52 -25.25
C ASP A 121 1.14 34.38 -23.73
N MET A 122 1.62 33.25 -23.22
CA MET A 122 1.79 33.08 -21.77
C MET A 122 2.85 34.01 -21.19
N HIS A 123 3.68 34.62 -22.04
CA HIS A 123 4.59 35.71 -21.66
C HIS A 123 3.90 37.09 -21.66
N ASN A 124 2.58 37.16 -21.78
CA ASN A 124 1.87 38.40 -21.54
C ASN A 124 2.21 38.90 -20.11
N PRO A 125 2.72 40.15 -19.96
CA PRO A 125 3.17 40.66 -18.67
C PRO A 125 2.07 40.61 -17.59
N ALA A 126 0.80 40.79 -17.96
CA ALA A 126 -0.30 40.70 -17.01
C ALA A 126 -0.50 39.26 -16.48
N LEU A 127 -0.36 38.25 -17.34
CA LEU A 127 -0.45 36.83 -16.94
C LEU A 127 0.78 36.39 -16.16
N LEU A 128 1.95 36.91 -16.52
CA LEU A 128 3.20 36.69 -15.80
C LEU A 128 3.11 37.23 -14.37
N THR A 129 2.57 38.43 -14.15
CA THR A 129 2.39 38.98 -12.80
C THR A 129 1.51 38.07 -11.92
N ILE A 130 0.42 37.54 -12.47
CA ILE A 130 -0.46 36.64 -11.72
C ILE A 130 0.23 35.30 -11.44
N ALA A 131 0.94 34.74 -12.44
CA ALA A 131 1.70 33.50 -12.26
C ALA A 131 2.87 33.67 -11.27
N GLN A 132 3.57 34.80 -11.30
CA GLN A 132 4.67 35.13 -10.39
C GLN A 132 4.22 35.20 -8.93
N ASN A 133 2.95 35.52 -8.68
CA ASN A 133 2.37 35.49 -7.35
C ASN A 133 1.99 34.06 -6.89
N HIS A 134 1.97 33.07 -7.79
CA HIS A 134 1.75 31.66 -7.50
C HIS A 134 3.08 30.89 -7.57
N ARG A 135 3.85 30.97 -6.47
CA ARG A 135 5.15 30.28 -6.32
C ARG A 135 5.01 29.07 -5.42
N VAL A 136 5.44 27.91 -5.91
CA VAL A 136 5.53 26.67 -5.15
C VAL A 136 7.00 26.26 -5.15
N ASN A 137 7.62 26.18 -3.97
CA ASN A 137 9.05 25.90 -3.80
C ASN A 137 9.97 26.84 -4.60
N GLY A 138 9.64 28.13 -4.67
CA GLY A 138 10.44 29.15 -5.38
C GLY A 138 10.26 29.17 -6.90
N LEU A 139 9.62 28.13 -7.47
CA LEU A 139 9.27 28.05 -8.88
C LEU A 139 7.91 28.72 -9.14
N THR A 140 7.86 29.58 -10.15
CA THR A 140 6.61 30.16 -10.65
C THR A 140 5.84 29.08 -11.42
N MET A 141 4.63 28.75 -10.95
CA MET A 141 3.76 27.81 -11.63
C MET A 141 2.54 28.56 -12.16
N ALA A 142 2.21 28.35 -13.43
CA ALA A 142 0.92 28.77 -13.94
C ALA A 142 -0.17 27.92 -13.25
N PHE A 143 -1.03 28.57 -12.47
CA PHE A 143 -2.21 27.96 -11.87
C PHE A 143 -3.20 27.55 -12.98
N SER A 144 -4.14 26.66 -12.67
CA SER A 144 -5.01 26.03 -13.68
C SER A 144 -5.95 27.02 -14.39
N THR A 145 -6.34 28.13 -13.74
CA THR A 145 -7.37 29.02 -14.30
C THR A 145 -6.96 29.78 -15.56
N PRO A 146 -5.71 30.24 -15.79
CA PRO A 146 -5.32 30.77 -17.10
C PRO A 146 -5.48 29.76 -18.24
N PHE A 147 -5.28 28.47 -17.98
CA PHE A 147 -5.55 27.43 -18.98
C PHE A 147 -7.05 27.23 -19.20
N ALA A 148 -7.85 27.21 -18.13
CA ALA A 148 -9.31 27.12 -18.21
C ALA A 148 -9.93 28.30 -18.97
N ASN A 149 -9.45 29.53 -18.71
CA ASN A 149 -9.91 30.73 -19.40
C ASN A 149 -9.55 30.70 -20.90
N LYS A 150 -8.36 30.20 -21.25
CA LYS A 150 -7.98 29.99 -22.65
C LYS A 150 -8.88 28.97 -23.35
N ALA A 151 -9.14 27.83 -22.69
CA ALA A 151 -10.04 26.81 -23.21
C ALA A 151 -11.47 27.35 -23.40
N PHE A 152 -11.98 28.10 -22.41
CA PHE A 152 -13.30 28.73 -22.48
C PHE A 152 -13.39 29.75 -23.62
N ALA A 153 -12.37 30.61 -23.78
CA ALA A 153 -12.32 31.59 -24.86
C ALA A 153 -12.30 30.93 -26.25
N LEU A 154 -11.54 29.84 -26.41
CA LEU A 154 -11.53 29.03 -27.63
C LEU A 154 -12.91 28.44 -27.93
N VAL A 155 -13.53 27.80 -26.94
CA VAL A 155 -14.84 27.17 -27.11
C VAL A 155 -15.89 28.22 -27.48
N LYS A 156 -15.89 29.37 -26.80
CA LYS A 156 -16.78 30.48 -27.12
C LYS A 156 -16.57 30.98 -28.55
N TYR A 157 -15.32 31.21 -28.96
CA TYR A 157 -14.99 31.60 -30.33
C TYR A 157 -15.50 30.58 -31.37
N LEU A 158 -15.31 29.29 -31.09
CA LEU A 158 -15.77 28.22 -31.97
C LEU A 158 -17.31 28.17 -32.07
N MET A 159 -18.02 28.39 -30.96
CA MET A 159 -19.48 28.43 -30.96
C MET A 159 -20.03 29.64 -31.73
N GLU A 160 -19.39 30.79 -31.61
CA GLU A 160 -19.84 32.03 -32.27
C GLU A 160 -19.51 32.04 -33.77
N ASN A 161 -18.40 31.41 -34.19
CA ASN A 161 -17.94 31.43 -35.58
C ASN A 161 -18.22 30.13 -36.36
N ARG A 162 -18.72 29.08 -35.70
CA ARG A 162 -19.38 27.98 -36.42
C ARG A 162 -20.83 28.37 -36.67
N ALA A 163 -21.08 28.97 -37.83
CA ALA A 163 -22.41 28.91 -38.43
C ALA A 163 -22.78 27.44 -38.69
N PRO A 164 -24.08 27.06 -38.66
CA PRO A 164 -24.52 25.72 -39.01
C PRO A 164 -24.12 25.30 -40.43
#